data_AF-Q2SM07-F1
#
_entry.id   AF-Q2SM07-F1
#
_cell.length_a   1.000
_cell.length_b   1.000
_cell.length_c   1.000
_cell.angle_alpha   90.00
_cell.angle_beta   90.00
_cell.angle_gamma   90.00
#
_symmetry.space_group_name_H-M   'P 1'
#
loop_
_entity.id
_entity.type
_entity.pdbx_description
1 polymer ?
#
loop_
_entity_poly.entity_id
_entity_poly.type
_entity_poly.pdbx_seq_one_letter_code
_entity_poly.pdbx_strand_id
1 'polypeptide(L)'
;MNRSEILNSISWKEEEEWFGTAQVVVPVLGGKIEIQFLVENERDISDRSVRIVNELLQLDESHLIKIKHFLWEDCKLYCEATGYGFDVSEGKNETEVNHREFGVFNETDAYRTSNLLYVMICEEDEKFEGNYARLTFDNEWNGNLCVVVMKGGDIVGYGDDGLYIGEFEDVST
;
A
#
# COMPACT_ATOMS: atom_id res chain seq x y z
N MET A 1 16.51 6.45 -10.16
CA MET A 1 16.10 6.24 -11.55
C MET A 1 15.73 7.57 -12.18
N ASN A 2 16.18 7.83 -13.41
CA ASN A 2 15.76 8.99 -14.18
C ASN A 2 14.46 8.71 -14.96
N ARG A 3 13.82 9.76 -15.47
CA ARG A 3 12.54 9.67 -16.21
C ARG A 3 12.61 8.70 -17.40
N SER A 4 13.66 8.78 -18.21
CA SER A 4 13.82 7.92 -19.39
C SER A 4 13.98 6.44 -19.02
N GLU A 5 14.68 6.13 -17.93
CA GLU A 5 14.80 4.75 -17.42
C GLU A 5 13.43 4.20 -17.02
N ILE A 6 12.63 5.00 -16.30
CA ILE A 6 11.30 4.59 -15.85
C ILE A 6 10.38 4.41 -17.07
N LEU A 7 10.26 5.41 -17.94
CA LEU A 7 9.42 5.35 -19.14
C LEU A 7 9.73 4.15 -20.03
N ASN A 8 11.02 3.86 -20.27
CA ASN A 8 11.43 2.72 -21.08
C ASN A 8 11.11 1.36 -20.43
N SER A 9 10.82 1.34 -19.13
CA SER A 9 10.43 0.13 -18.40
C SER A 9 8.91 -0.05 -18.29
N ILE A 10 8.12 0.99 -18.63
CA ILE A 10 6.67 0.94 -18.53
C ILE A 10 6.08 0.14 -19.68
N SER A 11 5.27 -0.86 -19.31
CA SER A 11 4.33 -1.54 -20.19
C SER A 11 2.98 -0.84 -20.12
N TRP A 12 2.65 -0.09 -21.16
CA TRP A 12 1.37 0.60 -21.27
C TRP A 12 0.26 -0.38 -21.67
N LYS A 13 -0.85 -0.38 -20.92
CA LYS A 13 -2.05 -1.12 -21.28
C LYS A 13 -2.97 -0.25 -22.14
N GLU A 14 -3.71 -0.90 -23.03
CA GLU A 14 -4.75 -0.26 -23.84
C GLU A 14 -6.09 -0.48 -23.14
N GLU A 15 -6.40 0.37 -22.16
CA GLU A 15 -7.66 0.38 -21.41
C GLU A 15 -8.35 1.75 -21.55
N GLU A 16 -9.56 1.92 -21.00
CA GLU A 16 -10.31 3.20 -21.07
C GLU A 16 -9.60 4.34 -20.35
N GLU A 17 -8.69 4.01 -19.43
CA GLU A 17 -7.79 4.92 -18.72
C GLU A 17 -6.33 4.65 -19.14
N TRP A 18 -5.51 5.71 -19.16
CA TRP A 18 -4.09 5.55 -19.44
C TRP A 18 -3.41 4.94 -18.22
N PHE A 19 -3.06 3.66 -18.37
CA PHE A 19 -2.49 2.85 -17.30
C PHE A 19 -1.18 2.22 -17.77
N GLY A 20 -0.13 2.40 -16.98
CA GLY A 20 1.20 1.83 -17.23
C GLY A 20 1.68 1.03 -16.04
N THR A 21 2.35 -0.10 -16.28
CA THR A 21 3.05 -0.83 -15.22
C THR A 21 4.55 -0.90 -15.47
N ALA A 22 5.32 -0.68 -14.41
CA ALA A 22 6.74 -0.97 -14.40
C ALA A 22 7.07 -1.92 -13.25
N GLN A 23 8.23 -2.55 -13.33
CA GLN A 23 8.71 -3.39 -12.25
C GLN A 23 9.97 -2.79 -11.66
N VAL A 24 9.92 -2.46 -10.37
CA VAL A 24 11.00 -1.79 -9.65
C VAL A 24 11.47 -2.68 -8.51
N VAL A 25 12.79 -2.78 -8.32
CA VAL A 25 13.36 -3.52 -7.20
C VAL A 25 13.45 -2.59 -6.00
N VAL A 26 12.64 -2.82 -4.98
CA VAL A 26 12.67 -2.12 -3.69
C VAL A 26 13.12 -3.12 -2.62
N PRO A 27 14.41 -3.13 -2.24
CA PRO A 27 14.99 -4.18 -1.41
C PRO A 27 14.28 -4.42 -0.08
N VAL A 28 13.89 -3.34 0.62
CA VAL A 28 13.26 -3.44 1.94
C VAL A 28 11.87 -4.10 1.90
N LEU A 29 11.21 -4.04 0.75
CA LEU A 29 9.89 -4.62 0.52
C LEU A 29 9.96 -6.04 -0.07
N GLY A 30 11.13 -6.68 -0.02
CA GLY A 30 11.27 -8.08 -0.41
C GLY A 30 11.58 -8.31 -1.90
N GLY A 31 11.85 -7.26 -2.68
CA GLY A 31 12.42 -7.39 -4.02
C GLY A 31 11.66 -6.64 -5.12
N LYS A 32 11.29 -7.35 -6.18
CA LYS A 32 10.70 -6.77 -7.39
C LYS A 32 9.19 -6.55 -7.20
N ILE A 33 8.75 -5.32 -7.36
CA ILE A 33 7.37 -4.87 -7.10
C ILE A 33 6.82 -4.23 -8.36
N GLU A 34 5.54 -4.46 -8.60
CA GLU A 34 4.81 -3.75 -9.64
C GLU A 34 4.50 -2.32 -9.18
N ILE A 35 4.91 -1.34 -9.98
CA ILE A 35 4.47 0.04 -9.87
C ILE A 35 3.42 0.28 -10.94
N GLN A 36 2.25 0.74 -10.53
CA GLN A 36 1.14 1.12 -11.39
C GLN A 36 1.08 2.65 -11.48
N PHE A 37 1.12 3.17 -12.70
CA PHE A 37 0.99 4.58 -13.00
C PHE A 37 -0.39 4.81 -13.62
N LEU A 38 -1.23 5.55 -12.89
CA LEU A 38 -2.51 6.03 -13.38
C LEU A 38 -2.32 7.48 -13.82
N VAL A 39 -2.35 7.72 -15.13
CA VAL A 39 -1.94 9.01 -15.73
C VAL A 39 -3.14 9.67 -16.40
N GLU A 40 -3.22 11.01 -16.37
CA GLU A 40 -4.43 11.71 -16.80
C GLU A 40 -4.61 11.69 -18.32
N ASN A 41 -3.52 11.89 -19.08
CA ASN A 41 -3.52 11.88 -20.54
C ASN A 41 -2.12 11.54 -21.07
N GLU A 42 -2.03 10.73 -22.12
CA GLU A 42 -0.79 10.29 -22.80
C GLU A 42 -0.05 9.11 -22.13
N ARG A 43 0.87 8.49 -22.89
CA ARG A 43 1.77 7.42 -22.42
C ARG A 43 3.05 8.02 -21.84
N ASP A 44 2.89 8.91 -20.87
CA ASP A 44 3.98 9.63 -20.21
C ASP A 44 3.76 9.70 -18.69
N ILE A 45 4.80 10.02 -17.93
CA ILE A 45 4.72 10.22 -16.48
C ILE A 45 5.27 11.58 -16.10
N SER A 46 4.69 12.18 -15.07
CA SER A 46 5.14 13.45 -14.52
C SER A 46 6.51 13.38 -13.82
N ASP A 47 7.12 14.54 -13.61
CA ASP A 47 8.31 14.66 -12.76
C ASP A 47 8.02 14.26 -11.30
N ARG A 48 6.76 14.37 -10.85
CA ARG A 48 6.37 13.95 -9.50
C ARG A 48 6.33 12.43 -9.38
N SER A 49 5.78 11.74 -10.38
CA SER A 49 5.84 10.29 -10.49
C SER A 49 7.29 9.78 -10.45
N VAL A 50 8.21 10.47 -11.14
CA VAL A 50 9.65 10.16 -11.07
C VAL A 50 10.21 10.35 -9.66
N ARG A 51 9.85 11.43 -8.95
CA ARG A 51 10.26 11.65 -7.55
C ARG A 51 9.75 10.55 -6.64
N ILE A 52 8.48 10.19 -6.74
CA ILE A 52 7.85 9.14 -5.92
C ILE A 52 8.55 7.79 -6.11
N VAL A 53 8.87 7.41 -7.36
CA VAL A 53 9.66 6.19 -7.61
C VAL A 53 11.03 6.24 -6.94
N ASN A 54 11.70 7.41 -6.96
CA ASN A 54 12.98 7.56 -6.29
C ASN A 54 12.87 7.52 -4.77
N GLU A 55 11.80 8.08 -4.21
CA GLU A 55 11.49 8.01 -2.78
C GLU A 55 11.24 6.56 -2.33
N LEU A 56 10.46 5.78 -3.10
CA LEU A 56 10.26 4.34 -2.87
C LEU A 56 11.59 3.57 -2.82
N LEU A 57 12.55 3.93 -3.67
CA LEU A 57 13.88 3.30 -3.70
C LEU A 57 14.75 3.66 -2.50
N GLN A 58 14.40 4.70 -1.74
CA GLN A 58 15.11 5.10 -0.51
C GLN A 58 14.49 4.51 0.76
N LEU A 59 13.39 3.76 0.67
CA LEU A 59 12.80 3.11 1.84
C LEU A 59 13.81 2.18 2.52
N ASP A 60 13.79 2.22 3.85
CA ASP A 60 14.68 1.46 4.73
C ASP A 60 13.90 0.72 5.82
N GLU A 61 14.63 0.02 6.69
CA GLU A 61 14.04 -0.77 7.77
C GLU A 61 13.13 0.03 8.71
N SER A 62 13.37 1.33 8.89
CA SER A 62 12.49 2.17 9.72
C SER A 62 11.11 2.38 9.07
N HIS A 63 11.08 2.49 7.74
CA HIS A 63 9.83 2.54 6.98
C HIS A 63 9.12 1.18 7.00
N LEU A 64 9.87 0.07 6.91
CA LEU A 64 9.28 -1.27 7.02
C LEU A 64 8.60 -1.48 8.38
N ILE A 65 9.19 -0.97 9.48
CA ILE A 65 8.55 -1.00 10.80
C ILE A 65 7.20 -0.27 10.76
N LYS A 66 7.13 0.93 10.16
CA LYS A 66 5.87 1.68 10.02
C LYS A 66 4.83 0.95 9.16
N ILE A 67 5.26 0.34 8.06
CA ILE A 67 4.38 -0.48 7.20
C ILE A 67 3.77 -1.63 8.00
N LYS A 68 4.60 -2.38 8.75
CA LYS A 68 4.15 -3.49 9.60
C LYS A 68 3.17 -3.02 10.68
N HIS A 69 3.45 -1.87 11.28
CA HIS A 69 2.58 -1.24 12.25
C HIS A 69 1.20 -0.94 11.67
N PHE A 70 1.14 -0.25 10.52
CA PHE A 70 -0.13 0.11 9.91
C PHE A 70 -0.92 -1.07 9.37
N LEU A 71 -0.24 -2.09 8.80
CA LEU A 71 -0.91 -3.34 8.43
C LEU A 71 -1.54 -4.02 9.65
N TRP A 72 -0.85 -4.02 10.79
CA TRP A 72 -1.40 -4.59 12.01
C TRP A 72 -2.60 -3.80 12.53
N GLU A 73 -2.55 -2.48 12.54
CA GLU A 73 -3.68 -1.65 12.95
C GLU A 73 -4.91 -1.90 12.07
N ASP A 74 -4.73 -2.03 10.75
CA ASP A 74 -5.80 -2.44 9.82
C ASP A 74 -6.36 -3.84 10.16
N CYS A 75 -5.48 -4.84 10.28
CA CYS A 75 -5.86 -6.21 10.61
C CYS A 75 -6.66 -6.28 11.92
N LYS A 76 -6.23 -5.50 12.92
CA LYS A 76 -6.85 -5.42 14.23
C LYS A 76 -8.25 -4.82 14.14
N LEU A 77 -8.46 -3.76 13.36
CA LEU A 77 -9.80 -3.21 13.13
C LEU A 77 -10.75 -4.27 12.56
N TYR A 78 -10.31 -5.06 11.59
CA TYR A 78 -11.14 -6.15 11.06
C TYR A 78 -11.43 -7.24 12.10
N CYS A 79 -10.43 -7.63 12.89
CA CYS A 79 -10.62 -8.60 13.97
C CYS A 79 -11.57 -8.09 15.07
N GLU A 80 -11.63 -6.78 15.30
CA GLU A 80 -12.48 -6.15 16.31
C GLU A 80 -13.89 -5.83 15.80
N ALA A 81 -14.04 -5.46 14.53
CA ALA A 81 -15.28 -4.92 13.98
C ALA A 81 -16.15 -5.96 13.24
N THR A 82 -15.57 -7.12 12.87
CA THR A 82 -16.25 -8.08 11.98
C THR A 82 -16.48 -9.43 12.65
N GLY A 83 -17.74 -9.88 12.63
CA GLY A 83 -18.10 -11.24 13.01
C GLY A 83 -17.93 -12.20 11.84
N TYR A 84 -16.91 -13.05 11.88
CA TYR A 84 -16.62 -14.03 10.82
C TYR A 84 -17.32 -15.38 11.01
N GLY A 85 -18.14 -15.53 12.06
CA GLY A 85 -18.92 -16.73 12.31
C GLY A 85 -18.12 -17.94 12.81
N PHE A 86 -16.89 -17.71 13.29
CA PHE A 86 -16.09 -18.75 13.94
C PHE A 86 -16.71 -19.21 15.26
N ASP A 87 -16.38 -20.43 15.68
CA ASP A 87 -16.86 -20.98 16.94
C ASP A 87 -16.21 -20.28 18.14
N VAL A 88 -17.04 -19.60 18.93
CA VAL A 88 -16.66 -18.93 20.16
C VAL A 88 -16.84 -19.90 21.32
N SER A 89 -15.79 -20.67 21.60
CA SER A 89 -15.73 -21.53 22.79
C SER A 89 -15.92 -20.74 24.09
N GLU A 90 -16.42 -21.38 25.15
CA GLU A 90 -16.66 -20.73 26.45
C GLU A 90 -15.44 -19.93 26.94
N GLY A 91 -15.67 -18.64 27.22
CA GLY A 91 -14.69 -17.74 27.85
C GLY A 91 -13.80 -16.95 26.88
N LYS A 92 -13.94 -17.12 25.56
CA LYS A 92 -13.28 -16.25 24.56
C LYS A 92 -14.25 -15.24 23.98
N ASN A 93 -13.74 -14.08 23.56
CA ASN A 93 -14.51 -13.14 22.74
C ASN A 93 -14.21 -13.35 21.23
N GLU A 94 -15.06 -12.79 20.37
CA GLU A 94 -14.93 -12.93 18.91
C GLU A 94 -13.59 -12.42 18.38
N THR A 95 -13.07 -11.31 18.91
CA THR A 95 -11.77 -10.74 18.52
C THR A 95 -10.63 -11.73 18.77
N GLU A 96 -10.59 -12.38 19.94
CA GLU A 96 -9.58 -13.40 20.26
C GLU A 96 -9.69 -14.62 19.34
N VAL A 97 -10.90 -14.96 18.92
CA VAL A 97 -11.14 -16.05 17.96
C VAL A 97 -10.66 -15.64 16.57
N ASN A 98 -10.98 -14.43 16.11
CA ASN A 98 -10.54 -13.89 14.82
C ASN A 98 -9.00 -13.88 14.72
N HIS A 99 -8.31 -13.31 15.71
CA HIS A 99 -6.84 -13.32 15.76
C HIS A 99 -6.27 -14.75 15.67
N ARG A 100 -6.90 -15.71 16.36
CA ARG A 100 -6.47 -17.12 16.32
C ARG A 100 -6.66 -17.74 14.94
N GLU A 101 -7.84 -17.60 14.36
CA GLU A 101 -8.19 -18.26 13.10
C GLU A 101 -7.44 -17.63 11.92
N PHE A 102 -7.17 -16.32 11.97
CA PHE A 102 -6.35 -15.64 10.95
C PHE A 102 -4.85 -15.78 11.19
N GLY A 103 -4.43 -16.14 12.41
CA GLY A 103 -3.02 -16.27 12.77
C GLY A 103 -2.27 -14.93 12.80
N VAL A 104 -2.97 -13.85 13.16
CA VAL A 104 -2.44 -12.47 13.19
C VAL A 104 -2.49 -11.95 14.63
N PHE A 105 -1.34 -11.85 15.31
CA PHE A 105 -1.27 -11.44 16.72
C PHE A 105 -0.42 -10.20 16.97
N ASN A 106 0.32 -9.73 15.96
CA ASN A 106 1.25 -8.62 16.03
C ASN A 106 1.62 -8.14 14.61
N GLU A 107 2.41 -7.07 14.57
CA GLU A 107 2.97 -6.45 13.35
C GLU A 107 3.73 -7.40 12.43
N THR A 108 4.48 -8.36 13.00
CA THR A 108 5.24 -9.34 12.20
C THR A 108 4.31 -10.35 11.56
N ASP A 109 3.29 -10.82 12.29
CA ASP A 109 2.29 -11.73 11.74
C ASP A 109 1.46 -11.06 10.65
N ALA A 110 0.99 -9.83 10.88
CA ALA A 110 0.22 -9.06 9.90
C ALA A 110 0.97 -8.98 8.57
N TYR A 111 2.20 -8.47 8.59
CA TYR A 111 3.02 -8.37 7.39
C TYR A 111 3.35 -9.72 6.75
N ARG A 112 3.55 -10.77 7.54
CA ARG A 112 3.81 -12.12 7.00
C ARG A 112 2.57 -12.70 6.29
N THR A 113 1.38 -12.34 6.74
CA THR A 113 0.10 -12.79 6.15
C THR A 113 -0.43 -11.87 5.04
N SER A 114 0.18 -10.71 4.86
CA SER A 114 -0.16 -9.75 3.81
C SER A 114 0.75 -9.91 2.60
N ASN A 115 0.18 -9.83 1.40
CA ASN A 115 0.95 -9.84 0.15
C ASN A 115 0.92 -8.43 -0.48
N LEU A 116 2.08 -7.79 -0.65
CA LEU A 116 2.14 -6.56 -1.44
C LEU A 116 1.84 -6.88 -2.90
N LEU A 117 0.72 -6.39 -3.42
CA LEU A 117 0.30 -6.62 -4.79
C LEU A 117 1.00 -5.66 -5.75
N TYR A 118 0.92 -4.37 -5.44
CA TYR A 118 1.47 -3.29 -6.26
C TYR A 118 1.63 -2.01 -5.44
N VAL A 119 2.35 -1.05 -6.02
CA VAL A 119 2.36 0.33 -5.57
C VAL A 119 1.72 1.19 -6.64
N MET A 120 0.71 1.97 -6.28
CA MET A 120 0.01 2.85 -7.19
C MET A 120 0.47 4.30 -7.01
N ILE A 121 0.73 4.95 -8.13
CA ILE A 121 0.99 6.39 -8.26
C ILE A 121 -0.09 6.95 -9.17
N CYS A 122 -0.90 7.86 -8.65
CA CYS A 122 -1.98 8.50 -9.38
C CYS A 122 -1.64 9.96 -9.65
N GLU A 123 -1.60 10.36 -10.92
CA GLU A 123 -1.33 11.77 -11.28
C GLU A 123 -2.46 12.71 -10.86
N GLU A 124 -3.68 12.22 -10.69
CA GLU A 124 -4.79 13.04 -10.15
C GLU A 124 -4.48 13.54 -8.72
N ASP A 125 -3.62 12.84 -7.97
CA ASP A 125 -3.21 13.25 -6.64
C ASP A 125 -2.26 14.46 -6.68
N GLU A 126 -1.79 14.89 -7.84
CA GLU A 126 -0.92 16.07 -7.96
C GLU A 126 -1.61 17.39 -7.62
N LYS A 127 -2.94 17.37 -7.51
CA LYS A 127 -3.74 18.47 -6.94
C LYS A 127 -3.43 18.72 -5.45
N PHE A 128 -2.84 17.74 -4.77
CA PHE A 128 -2.37 17.84 -3.40
C PHE A 128 -0.89 18.25 -3.34
N GLU A 129 -0.42 18.75 -2.20
CA GLU A 129 0.97 19.19 -2.07
C GLU A 129 1.95 18.01 -1.97
N GLY A 130 1.53 16.90 -1.35
CA GLY A 130 2.38 15.72 -1.14
C GLY A 130 2.79 14.95 -2.41
N ASN A 131 3.87 14.18 -2.28
CA ASN A 131 4.26 13.13 -3.22
C ASN A 131 3.69 11.80 -2.71
N TYR A 132 2.57 11.34 -3.27
CA TYR A 132 1.85 10.19 -2.73
C TYR A 132 2.09 8.90 -3.48
N ALA A 133 2.26 7.80 -2.74
CA ALA A 133 2.14 6.45 -3.26
C ALA A 133 1.25 5.60 -2.35
N ARG A 134 0.48 4.69 -2.95
CA ARG A 134 -0.36 3.73 -2.26
C ARG A 134 0.28 2.35 -2.38
N LEU A 135 0.72 1.76 -1.29
CA LEU A 135 1.20 0.39 -1.24
C LEU A 135 0.00 -0.50 -0.93
N THR A 136 -0.47 -1.26 -1.91
CA THR A 136 -1.69 -2.07 -1.77
C THR A 136 -1.34 -3.50 -1.41
N PHE A 137 -1.84 -3.94 -0.27
CA PHE A 137 -1.65 -5.28 0.27
C PHE A 137 -2.95 -6.07 0.22
N ASP A 138 -2.84 -7.34 -0.16
CA ASP A 138 -3.91 -8.32 -0.04
C ASP A 138 -3.77 -9.08 1.27
N ASN A 139 -4.87 -9.13 2.03
CA ASN A 139 -5.02 -9.94 3.22
C ASN A 139 -5.94 -11.13 2.87
N GLU A 140 -5.34 -12.25 2.47
CA GLU A 140 -6.06 -13.43 1.94
C GLU A 140 -7.22 -13.92 2.84
N TRP A 141 -7.15 -13.63 4.15
CA TRP A 141 -8.09 -14.12 5.15
C TRP A 141 -9.36 -13.27 5.31
N ASN A 142 -9.37 -11.98 4.95
CA ASN A 142 -10.59 -11.15 5.01
C ASN A 142 -11.13 -10.72 3.65
N GLY A 143 -10.36 -10.94 2.57
CA GLY A 143 -10.76 -10.53 1.21
C GLY A 143 -10.82 -9.02 1.01
N ASN A 144 -10.25 -8.23 1.94
CA ASN A 144 -10.16 -6.79 1.85
C ASN A 144 -8.72 -6.38 1.58
N LEU A 145 -8.55 -5.33 0.77
CA LEU A 145 -7.26 -4.73 0.51
C LEU A 145 -6.94 -3.72 1.62
N CYS A 146 -5.70 -3.76 2.11
CA CYS A 146 -5.15 -2.70 2.94
C CYS A 146 -4.25 -1.81 2.08
N VAL A 147 -4.45 -0.50 2.15
CA VAL A 147 -3.61 0.48 1.47
C VAL A 147 -2.78 1.20 2.50
N VAL A 148 -1.45 1.05 2.44
CA VAL A 148 -0.50 1.85 3.24
C VAL A 148 -0.05 3.05 2.41
N VAL A 149 -0.08 4.24 3.01
CA VAL A 149 0.21 5.50 2.31
C VAL A 149 1.63 5.97 2.58
N MET A 150 2.36 6.23 1.50
CA MET A 150 3.61 6.97 1.51
C MET A 150 3.37 8.42 1.08
N LYS A 151 3.96 9.39 1.78
CA LYS A 151 3.97 10.81 1.44
C LYS A 151 5.40 11.34 1.57
N GLY A 152 5.95 11.92 0.49
CA GLY A 152 7.28 12.55 0.53
C GLY A 152 8.39 11.62 0.99
N GLY A 153 8.29 10.33 0.68
CA GLY A 153 9.22 9.30 1.11
C GLY A 153 9.03 8.72 2.52
N ASP A 154 8.08 9.22 3.32
CA ASP A 154 7.74 8.62 4.62
C ASP A 154 6.40 7.89 4.59
N ILE A 155 6.19 6.94 5.52
CA ILE A 155 4.95 6.19 5.70
C ILE A 155 4.06 6.92 6.70
N VAL A 156 2.89 7.38 6.26
CA VAL A 156 2.06 8.34 6.99
C VAL A 156 0.73 7.79 7.49
N GLY A 157 0.26 6.65 6.97
CA GLY A 157 -0.97 6.04 7.41
C GLY A 157 -1.43 4.86 6.57
N TYR A 158 -2.69 4.49 6.74
CA TYR A 158 -3.35 3.40 6.02
C TYR A 158 -4.85 3.66 5.82
N GLY A 159 -5.45 2.87 4.94
CA GLY A 159 -6.89 2.81 4.71
C GLY A 159 -7.28 1.62 3.85
N ASP A 160 -8.49 1.66 3.29
CA ASP A 160 -9.01 0.68 2.35
C ASP A 160 -8.75 1.10 0.88
N ASP A 161 -9.33 0.38 -0.08
CA ASP A 161 -9.23 0.69 -1.50
C ASP A 161 -9.98 1.98 -1.93
N GLY A 162 -10.90 2.47 -1.09
CA GLY A 162 -11.66 3.71 -1.28
C GLY A 162 -11.03 4.95 -0.64
N LEU A 163 -9.83 4.81 -0.07
CA LEU A 163 -9.13 5.86 0.67
C LEU A 163 -9.00 7.19 -0.08
N TYR A 164 -9.47 8.27 0.54
CA TYR A 164 -9.30 9.63 0.03
C TYR A 164 -7.95 10.20 0.47
N ILE A 165 -6.99 10.29 -0.46
CA ILE A 165 -5.60 10.69 -0.15
C ILE A 165 -5.46 12.07 0.51
N GLY A 166 -6.42 12.97 0.27
CA GLY A 166 -6.39 14.32 0.82
C GLY A 166 -6.46 14.37 2.35
N GLU A 167 -6.84 13.29 3.02
CA GLU A 167 -6.81 13.21 4.49
C GLU A 167 -5.38 13.24 5.07
N PHE A 168 -4.36 12.96 4.26
CA PHE A 168 -2.96 12.96 4.68
C PHE A 168 -2.23 14.29 4.43
N GLU A 169 -2.90 15.31 3.90
CA GLU A 169 -2.28 16.62 3.60
C GLU A 169 -1.68 17.29 4.84
N ASP A 170 -2.38 17.22 5.97
CA ASP A 170 -1.93 17.83 7.23
C ASP A 170 -0.92 16.96 8.01
N VAL A 171 -0.66 15.72 7.55
CA VAL A 171 0.34 14.85 8.17
C VAL A 171 1.74 15.29 7.76
N SER A 172 2.56 15.65 8.75
CA SER A 172 3.94 16.08 8.53
C SER A 172 4.86 14.88 8.25
N THR A 173 5.81 15.07 7.35
CA THR A 173 6.85 14.11 6.93
C THR A 173 8.22 14.61 7.31
#